data_AF-A0A1B2F8X0-F1
#
_entry.id   AF-A0A1B2F8X0-F1
#
_cell.length_a   1.000
_cell.length_b   1.000
_cell.length_c   1.000
_cell.angle_alpha   90.00
_cell.angle_beta   90.00
_cell.angle_gamma   90.00
#
_symmetry.space_group_name_H-M   'P 1'
#
loop_
_entity.id
_entity.type
_entity.pdbx_description
1 polymer ?
#
loop_
_entity_poly.entity_id
_entity_poly.type
_entity_poly.pdbx_seq_one_letter_code
_entity_poly.pdbx_strand_id
1 'polypeptide(L)'
;MIQFLVNQELRSEHALDPNMTVLQYLREHLGKPGTKEGCASGDCGACTVVVGELAQDDQGRDTVRYRSLNSCLTFVSSLHGKQLISVEGLKHQGELHSVQQAMADCHGSQCGFCTPGFVMSLFALQKNSDGHDLHQAQEALAGNLCRCTGYRPILAAAEQSCARPCRDQFDEQQAQTIARLKAIAPTETGELNSGDKRCLVPLTVADLADLYSSHPEARLLAGGTDLALEVTQFHKALPVMIYVGHVAELKCIEKTATHLQIGAATPLTDCYGALNEEYPDFGALLHRFASLQIRNQGTLGGNIGNASPIGDSPPLLIALDAQVVLRQGQTQRTLALEDYFIDYRITARQDSEFIEKIIVPRASADWTFRAYKVSKRLDDDISAVCAAFNLRIEDGVVREARIAFGGMAAIPKRARACEAALVGKTWTQASIEQACQALDEDFTPLSDFRASKEYRLLTAQNLLRKYFIELQSPYIETRVTAYV
;
A
#
# COMPACT_ATOMS: atom_id res chain seq x y z
N MET A 1 -8.82 23.95 -11.62
CA MET A 1 -9.92 23.86 -10.62
C MET A 1 -10.11 22.40 -10.28
N ILE A 2 -10.36 22.06 -9.03
CA ILE A 2 -10.81 20.71 -8.64
C ILE A 2 -12.20 20.78 -8.03
N GLN A 3 -13.01 19.77 -8.31
CA GLN A 3 -14.33 19.59 -7.73
C GLN A 3 -14.44 18.25 -7.03
N PHE A 4 -14.97 18.25 -5.80
CA PHE A 4 -15.14 17.07 -4.96
C PHE A 4 -16.25 17.29 -3.94
N LEU A 5 -16.76 16.22 -3.35
CA LEU A 5 -17.74 16.32 -2.26
C LEU A 5 -17.02 16.32 -0.92
N VAL A 6 -17.41 17.19 0.02
CA VAL A 6 -17.08 17.07 1.44
C VAL A 6 -18.34 16.64 2.16
N ASN A 7 -18.37 15.40 2.62
CA ASN A 7 -19.59 14.67 2.94
C ASN A 7 -20.54 14.76 1.73
N GLN A 8 -21.63 15.50 1.82
CA GLN A 8 -22.58 15.72 0.73
C GLN A 8 -22.51 17.13 0.13
N GLU A 9 -21.56 17.97 0.53
CA GLU A 9 -21.45 19.34 0.03
C GLU A 9 -20.47 19.40 -1.15
N LEU A 10 -20.88 20.00 -2.28
CA LEU A 10 -19.97 20.19 -3.41
C LEU A 10 -18.99 21.31 -3.09
N ARG A 11 -17.70 21.04 -3.26
CA ARG A 11 -16.63 22.04 -3.22
C ARG A 11 -16.04 22.21 -4.61
N SER A 12 -15.81 23.47 -4.99
CA SER A 12 -15.17 23.86 -6.26
C SER A 12 -14.04 24.80 -5.91
N GLU A 13 -12.82 24.27 -6.00
CA GLU A 13 -11.60 24.91 -5.50
C GLU A 13 -10.69 25.29 -6.66
N HIS A 14 -10.28 26.56 -6.72
CA HIS A 14 -9.59 27.12 -7.88
C HIS A 14 -8.09 27.39 -7.64
N ALA A 15 -7.73 27.75 -6.42
CA ALA A 15 -6.42 28.30 -6.09
C ALA A 15 -5.88 27.73 -4.76
N LEU A 16 -6.13 26.43 -4.51
CA LEU A 16 -5.50 25.73 -3.39
C LEU A 16 -4.04 25.41 -3.73
N ASP A 17 -3.17 25.53 -2.72
CA ASP A 17 -1.81 25.02 -2.81
C ASP A 17 -1.86 23.51 -3.13
N PRO A 18 -1.28 23.05 -4.26
CA PRO A 18 -1.27 21.63 -4.60
C PRO A 18 -0.59 20.73 -3.56
N ASN A 19 0.32 21.27 -2.75
CA ASN A 19 0.98 20.60 -1.64
C ASN A 19 0.15 20.59 -0.35
N MET A 20 -1.02 21.24 -0.32
CA MET A 20 -1.89 21.23 0.85
C MET A 20 -2.39 19.80 1.09
N THR A 21 -2.16 19.31 2.30
CA THR A 21 -2.68 18.01 2.73
C THR A 21 -4.18 18.12 3.01
N VAL A 22 -4.90 17.01 2.87
CA VAL A 22 -6.33 16.94 3.23
C VAL A 22 -6.52 17.26 4.71
N LEU A 23 -5.55 16.92 5.56
CA LEU A 23 -5.57 17.28 6.98
C LEU A 23 -5.56 18.81 7.19
N GLN A 24 -4.65 19.53 6.53
CA GLN A 24 -4.59 20.98 6.57
C GLN A 24 -5.87 21.60 6.00
N TYR A 25 -6.36 21.10 4.87
CA TYR A 25 -7.60 21.57 4.27
C TYR A 25 -8.80 21.43 5.22
N LEU A 26 -8.98 20.26 5.86
CA LEU A 26 -10.06 20.08 6.83
C LEU A 26 -9.94 21.02 8.02
N ARG A 27 -8.74 21.12 8.61
CA ARG A 27 -8.54 21.82 9.88
C ARG A 27 -8.47 23.33 9.74
N GLU A 28 -7.70 23.81 8.77
CA GLU A 28 -7.33 25.22 8.61
C GLU A 28 -8.23 25.91 7.60
N HIS A 29 -8.57 25.24 6.49
CA HIS A 29 -9.39 25.83 5.44
C HIS A 29 -10.89 25.71 5.72
N LEU A 30 -11.35 24.53 6.18
CA LEU A 30 -12.78 24.30 6.49
C LEU A 30 -13.15 24.48 7.96
N GLY A 31 -12.18 24.66 8.86
CA GLY A 31 -12.44 24.79 10.29
C GLY A 31 -13.09 23.55 10.91
N LYS A 32 -12.77 22.36 10.39
CA LYS A 32 -13.26 21.04 10.85
C LYS A 32 -12.13 20.28 11.56
N PRO A 33 -11.88 20.55 12.86
CA PRO A 33 -10.68 20.08 13.55
C PRO A 33 -10.81 18.66 14.14
N GLY A 34 -11.90 17.94 13.87
CA GLY A 34 -12.16 16.60 14.36
C GLY A 34 -11.08 15.61 13.95
N THR A 35 -10.65 15.64 12.68
CA THR A 35 -9.46 14.93 12.20
C THR A 35 -8.19 15.53 12.83
N LYS A 36 -7.31 14.68 13.38
CA LYS A 36 -6.16 15.11 14.20
C LYS A 36 -4.82 14.89 13.49
N GLU A 37 -3.89 15.78 13.74
CA GLU A 37 -2.47 15.55 13.46
C GLU A 37 -1.81 14.86 14.66
N GLY A 38 -1.19 13.70 14.44
CA GLY A 38 -0.47 12.98 15.50
C GLY A 38 1.01 12.77 15.18
N CYS A 39 1.32 12.24 13.99
CA CYS A 39 2.69 11.97 13.54
C CYS A 39 3.09 12.68 12.24
N ALA A 40 2.10 13.03 11.39
CA ALA A 40 2.31 13.56 10.04
C ALA A 40 3.15 12.66 9.10
N SER A 41 3.23 11.36 9.39
CA SER A 41 3.99 10.36 8.63
C SER A 41 3.16 9.14 8.19
N GLY A 42 1.87 9.10 8.53
CA GLY A 42 0.98 7.96 8.25
C GLY A 42 0.95 6.88 9.33
N ASP A 43 1.85 6.92 10.31
CA ASP A 43 2.08 5.81 11.27
C ASP A 43 1.02 5.67 12.38
N CYS A 44 0.29 6.74 12.72
CA CYS A 44 -0.57 6.74 13.91
C CYS A 44 -2.07 6.61 13.64
N GLY A 45 -2.53 6.86 12.41
CA GLY A 45 -3.95 6.82 12.05
C GLY A 45 -4.87 7.84 12.74
N ALA A 46 -4.34 8.78 13.53
CA ALA A 46 -5.19 9.81 14.16
C ALA A 46 -5.84 10.76 13.14
N CYS A 47 -5.25 10.83 11.93
CA CYS A 47 -5.71 11.62 10.81
C CYS A 47 -6.60 10.83 9.82
N THR A 48 -7.06 9.63 10.18
CA THR A 48 -7.84 8.80 9.26
C THR A 48 -9.12 9.51 8.84
N VAL A 49 -9.34 9.54 7.53
CA VAL A 49 -10.57 9.99 6.85
C VAL A 49 -11.04 8.89 5.92
N VAL A 50 -12.25 9.00 5.39
CA VAL A 50 -12.75 8.06 4.37
C VAL A 50 -12.98 8.80 3.06
N VAL A 51 -12.54 8.20 1.96
CA VAL A 51 -12.81 8.66 0.61
C VAL A 51 -13.76 7.71 -0.09
N GLY A 52 -14.85 8.26 -0.62
CA GLY A 52 -15.80 7.57 -1.49
C GLY A 52 -15.45 7.81 -2.95
N GLU A 53 -15.33 6.74 -3.73
CA GLU A 53 -15.01 6.77 -5.16
C GLU A 53 -16.06 6.01 -5.95
N LEU A 54 -16.36 6.48 -7.17
CA LEU A 54 -17.22 5.72 -8.08
C LEU A 54 -16.53 4.40 -8.42
N ALA A 55 -17.26 3.30 -8.25
CA ALA A 55 -16.83 1.95 -8.57
C ALA A 55 -17.98 1.17 -9.21
N GLN A 56 -17.69 -0.06 -9.63
CA GLN A 56 -18.70 -1.02 -10.08
C GLN A 56 -18.63 -2.27 -9.20
N ASP A 57 -19.80 -2.85 -8.90
CA ASP A 57 -19.88 -4.15 -8.24
C ASP A 57 -19.64 -5.31 -9.23
N ASP A 58 -19.63 -6.55 -8.73
CA ASP A 58 -19.43 -7.76 -9.56
C ASP A 58 -20.49 -7.95 -10.66
N GLN A 59 -21.63 -7.24 -10.57
CA GLN A 59 -22.70 -7.24 -11.56
C GLN A 59 -22.60 -6.06 -12.53
N GLY A 60 -21.54 -5.25 -12.45
CA GLY A 60 -21.32 -4.07 -13.28
C GLY A 60 -22.19 -2.87 -12.91
N ARG A 61 -22.86 -2.89 -11.75
CA ARG A 61 -23.71 -1.78 -11.30
C ARG A 61 -22.87 -0.75 -10.58
N ASP A 62 -23.16 0.53 -10.82
CA ASP A 62 -22.47 1.62 -10.14
C ASP A 62 -22.68 1.56 -8.62
N THR A 63 -21.58 1.70 -7.89
CA THR A 63 -21.55 1.77 -6.44
C THR A 63 -20.55 2.84 -5.98
N VAL A 64 -20.49 3.08 -4.67
CA VAL A 64 -19.47 3.91 -4.04
C VAL A 64 -18.56 3.00 -3.24
N ARG A 65 -17.27 3.00 -3.58
CA ARG A 65 -16.24 2.29 -2.81
C ARG A 65 -15.69 3.22 -1.75
N TYR A 66 -15.77 2.82 -0.49
CA TYR A 66 -15.26 3.60 0.65
C TYR A 66 -13.90 3.09 1.11
N ARG A 67 -12.91 3.99 1.15
CA ARG A 67 -11.53 3.68 1.55
C ARG A 67 -11.07 4.58 2.66
N SER A 68 -10.52 4.00 3.73
CA SER A 68 -9.83 4.75 4.76
C SER A 68 -8.45 5.20 4.27
N LEU A 69 -8.09 6.46 4.51
CA LEU A 69 -6.82 7.07 4.10
C LEU A 69 -6.22 7.91 5.22
N ASN A 70 -4.90 8.11 5.21
CA ASN A 70 -4.23 9.06 6.10
C ASN A 70 -4.25 10.48 5.49
N SER A 71 -5.15 11.34 5.97
CA SER A 71 -5.28 12.71 5.43
C SER A 71 -4.03 13.57 5.54
N CYS A 72 -3.09 13.22 6.43
CA CYS A 72 -1.79 13.91 6.52
C CYS A 72 -0.85 13.63 5.34
N LEU A 73 -1.05 12.53 4.59
CA LEU A 73 -0.23 12.19 3.42
C LEU A 73 -1.00 12.31 2.09
N THR A 74 -2.31 12.52 2.15
CA THR A 74 -3.14 12.74 0.96
C THR A 74 -3.13 14.23 0.63
N PHE A 75 -2.72 14.61 -0.58
CA PHE A 75 -2.83 15.99 -1.06
C PHE A 75 -4.24 16.29 -1.57
N VAL A 76 -4.72 17.53 -1.42
CA VAL A 76 -6.03 17.96 -1.95
C VAL A 76 -6.13 17.76 -3.47
N SER A 77 -5.00 17.81 -4.17
CA SER A 77 -4.87 17.54 -5.60
C SER A 77 -5.46 16.19 -6.02
N SER A 78 -5.50 15.19 -5.14
CA SER A 78 -6.03 13.86 -5.45
C SER A 78 -7.55 13.74 -5.28
N LEU A 79 -8.23 14.76 -4.72
CA LEU A 79 -9.65 14.68 -4.36
C LEU A 79 -10.62 14.88 -5.54
N HIS A 80 -10.15 15.39 -6.68
CA HIS A 80 -11.04 15.67 -7.81
C HIS A 80 -11.85 14.44 -8.20
N GLY A 81 -13.17 14.59 -8.36
CA GLY A 81 -14.06 13.48 -8.72
C GLY A 81 -14.42 12.54 -7.56
N LYS A 82 -14.05 12.86 -6.31
CA LYS A 82 -14.23 11.98 -5.14
C LYS A 82 -15.12 12.61 -4.08
N GLN A 83 -15.48 11.81 -3.08
CA GLN A 83 -16.12 12.25 -1.84
C GLN A 83 -15.14 12.11 -0.68
N LEU A 84 -14.95 13.16 0.10
CA LEU A 84 -14.17 13.19 1.34
C LEU A 84 -15.11 13.20 2.54
N ILE A 85 -14.98 12.22 3.43
CA ILE A 85 -15.79 12.08 4.66
C ILE A 85 -14.86 12.20 5.87
N SER A 86 -15.17 13.13 6.76
CA SER A 86 -14.50 13.29 8.05
C SER A 86 -15.41 12.90 9.22
N VAL A 87 -14.85 12.80 10.42
CA VAL A 87 -15.58 12.37 11.63
C VAL A 87 -16.82 13.23 11.93
N GLU A 88 -16.77 14.53 11.62
CA GLU A 88 -17.89 15.45 11.81
C GLU A 88 -19.05 15.17 10.85
N GLY A 89 -18.76 14.52 9.71
CA GLY A 89 -19.76 14.14 8.71
C GLY A 89 -20.62 12.95 9.08
N LEU A 90 -20.23 12.19 10.10
CA LEU A 90 -20.96 10.97 10.50
C LEU A 90 -22.21 11.27 11.33
N LYS A 91 -22.20 12.34 12.13
CA LYS A 91 -23.35 12.73 12.95
C LYS A 91 -24.49 13.21 12.04
N HIS A 92 -25.68 12.65 12.20
CA HIS A 92 -26.83 13.00 11.36
C HIS A 92 -28.07 13.28 12.21
N GLN A 93 -28.81 14.35 11.91
CA GLN A 93 -30.05 14.74 12.61
C GLN A 93 -29.95 14.81 14.14
N GLY A 94 -28.77 15.19 14.67
CA GLY A 94 -28.56 15.28 16.11
C GLY A 94 -28.07 13.98 16.76
N GLU A 95 -28.15 12.85 16.06
CA GLU A 95 -27.79 11.51 16.53
C GLU A 95 -26.37 11.12 16.11
N LEU A 96 -25.69 10.38 16.99
CA LEU A 96 -24.40 9.79 16.69
C LEU A 96 -24.55 8.66 15.66
N HIS A 97 -23.55 8.53 14.80
CA HIS A 97 -23.45 7.35 13.95
C HIS A 97 -23.24 6.09 14.79
N SER A 98 -23.69 4.93 14.31
CA SER A 98 -23.56 3.65 15.05
C SER A 98 -22.12 3.35 15.48
N VAL A 99 -21.12 3.63 14.63
CA VAL A 99 -19.70 3.48 14.97
C VAL A 99 -19.22 4.46 16.06
N GLN A 100 -19.78 5.67 16.12
CA GLN A 100 -19.48 6.64 17.18
C GLN A 100 -20.12 6.20 18.50
N GLN A 101 -21.37 5.74 18.43
CA GLN A 101 -22.10 5.22 19.58
C GLN A 101 -21.42 3.99 20.17
N ALA A 102 -21.01 3.04 19.34
CA ALA A 102 -20.28 1.84 19.77
C ALA A 102 -18.97 2.18 20.51
N MET A 103 -18.21 3.17 20.03
CA MET A 103 -17.01 3.64 20.71
C MET A 103 -17.30 4.24 22.10
N ALA A 104 -18.45 4.89 22.29
CA ALA A 104 -18.88 5.40 23.59
C ALA A 104 -19.35 4.27 24.52
N ASP A 105 -20.25 3.41 24.04
CA ASP A 105 -20.86 2.32 24.81
C ASP A 105 -19.82 1.30 25.30
N CYS A 106 -18.86 0.96 24.46
CA CYS A 106 -17.82 -0.01 24.78
C CYS A 106 -16.63 0.59 25.55
N HIS A 107 -16.70 1.89 25.95
CA HIS A 107 -15.59 2.60 26.58
C HIS A 107 -14.30 2.61 25.72
N GLY A 108 -14.47 2.68 24.39
CA GLY A 108 -13.39 2.72 23.41
C GLY A 108 -12.61 4.03 23.36
N SER A 109 -12.96 5.02 24.19
CA SER A 109 -12.33 6.34 24.24
C SER A 109 -11.98 6.74 25.67
N GLN A 110 -10.73 7.16 25.88
CA GLN A 110 -10.26 7.77 27.14
C GLN A 110 -9.85 9.23 26.91
N CYS A 111 -8.61 9.49 26.49
CA CYS A 111 -8.15 10.86 26.20
C CYS A 111 -8.85 11.51 24.99
N GLY A 112 -9.49 10.71 24.14
CA GLY A 112 -10.26 11.19 22.99
C GLY A 112 -9.45 11.53 21.73
N PHE A 113 -8.12 11.62 21.81
CA PHE A 113 -7.31 12.14 20.69
C PHE A 113 -7.27 11.21 19.48
N CYS A 114 -7.08 9.90 19.69
CA CYS A 114 -7.08 8.91 18.61
C CYS A 114 -8.50 8.52 18.16
N THR A 115 -9.52 8.83 18.95
CA THR A 115 -10.91 8.36 18.76
C THR A 115 -11.46 8.70 17.37
N PRO A 116 -11.29 9.92 16.81
CA PRO A 116 -11.72 10.22 15.44
C PRO A 116 -11.13 9.27 14.39
N GLY A 117 -9.84 8.95 14.50
CA GLY A 117 -9.17 8.04 13.57
C GLY A 117 -9.73 6.62 13.63
N PHE A 118 -9.96 6.11 14.84
CA PHE A 118 -10.60 4.80 15.05
C PHE A 118 -12.04 4.79 14.52
N VAL A 119 -12.82 5.82 14.80
CA VAL A 119 -14.20 5.96 14.30
C VAL A 119 -14.24 5.91 12.78
N MET A 120 -13.33 6.60 12.08
CA MET A 120 -13.29 6.58 10.61
C MET A 120 -12.83 5.23 10.05
N SER A 121 -11.91 4.53 10.71
CA SER A 121 -11.53 3.16 10.33
C SER A 121 -12.69 2.18 10.51
N LEU A 122 -13.45 2.28 11.62
CA LEU A 122 -14.64 1.46 11.86
C LEU A 122 -15.77 1.77 10.88
N PHE A 123 -15.96 3.04 10.53
CA PHE A 123 -16.90 3.43 9.48
C PHE A 123 -16.53 2.79 8.14
N ALA A 124 -15.26 2.86 7.74
CA ALA A 124 -14.80 2.19 6.52
C ALA A 124 -15.01 0.67 6.61
N LEU A 125 -14.68 0.04 7.73
CA LEU A 125 -14.90 -1.40 7.94
C LEU A 125 -16.38 -1.76 7.76
N GLN A 126 -17.28 -1.08 8.47
CA GLN A 126 -18.73 -1.33 8.39
C GLN A 126 -19.29 -1.15 6.98
N LYS A 127 -18.72 -0.22 6.18
CA LYS A 127 -19.11 -0.01 4.78
C LYS A 127 -18.62 -1.07 3.81
N ASN A 128 -17.67 -1.90 4.22
CA ASN A 128 -17.06 -2.92 3.39
C ASN A 128 -17.23 -4.34 3.96
N SER A 129 -18.08 -4.53 4.97
CA SER A 129 -18.31 -5.84 5.59
C SER A 129 -19.80 -6.16 5.74
N ASP A 130 -20.14 -7.44 5.60
CA ASP A 130 -21.51 -7.96 5.78
C ASP A 130 -21.79 -8.39 7.23
N GLY A 131 -20.82 -8.24 8.12
CA GLY A 131 -20.88 -8.69 9.50
C GLY A 131 -19.59 -8.41 10.26
N HIS A 132 -19.52 -8.88 11.50
CA HIS A 132 -18.29 -8.84 12.28
C HIS A 132 -17.37 -10.01 11.91
N ASP A 133 -16.14 -9.66 11.52
CA ASP A 133 -15.01 -10.58 11.42
C ASP A 133 -13.83 -10.00 12.21
N LEU A 134 -13.24 -10.80 13.09
CA LEU A 134 -12.17 -10.34 13.99
C LEU A 134 -10.91 -9.97 13.21
N HIS A 135 -10.56 -10.72 12.17
CA HIS A 135 -9.34 -10.49 11.40
C HIS A 135 -9.45 -9.19 10.59
N GLN A 136 -10.58 -8.98 9.91
CA GLN A 136 -10.87 -7.73 9.21
C GLN A 136 -10.90 -6.53 10.17
N ALA A 137 -11.46 -6.70 11.36
CA ALA A 137 -11.44 -5.65 12.39
C ALA A 137 -10.01 -5.32 12.84
N GLN A 138 -9.18 -6.32 13.09
CA GLN A 138 -7.77 -6.12 13.44
C GLN A 138 -7.01 -5.42 12.30
N GLU A 139 -7.22 -5.84 11.05
CA GLU A 139 -6.59 -5.23 9.88
C GLU A 139 -6.99 -3.76 9.71
N ALA A 140 -8.29 -3.46 9.79
CA ALA A 140 -8.81 -2.10 9.64
C ALA A 140 -8.28 -1.15 10.72
N LEU A 141 -8.00 -1.68 11.92
CA LEU A 141 -7.52 -0.93 13.08
C LEU A 141 -6.00 -0.94 13.26
N ALA A 142 -5.26 -1.79 12.54
CA ALA A 142 -3.82 -1.96 12.70
C ALA A 142 -3.02 -0.66 12.47
N GLY A 143 -3.55 0.25 11.65
CA GLY A 143 -2.98 1.57 11.39
C GLY A 143 -3.34 2.67 12.38
N ASN A 144 -4.08 2.36 13.45
CA ASN A 144 -4.51 3.33 14.44
C ASN A 144 -3.83 3.05 15.78
N LEU A 145 -3.10 4.04 16.31
CA LEU A 145 -2.41 3.88 17.60
C LEU A 145 -3.21 4.51 18.73
N CYS A 146 -3.42 3.73 19.79
CA CYS A 146 -3.96 4.20 21.06
C CYS A 146 -2.97 3.96 22.19
N ARG A 147 -2.70 4.99 22.99
CA ARG A 147 -1.81 4.88 24.17
C ARG A 147 -2.54 4.66 25.49
N CYS A 148 -3.87 4.73 25.50
CA CYS A 148 -4.67 4.78 26.73
C CYS A 148 -5.52 3.51 26.96
N THR A 149 -6.19 3.00 25.93
CA THR A 149 -7.27 2.01 26.10
C THR A 149 -6.82 0.56 26.19
N GLY A 150 -5.61 0.25 25.73
CA GLY A 150 -5.17 -1.13 25.56
C GLY A 150 -5.92 -1.90 24.47
N TYR A 151 -6.60 -1.21 23.54
CA TYR A 151 -7.29 -1.71 22.34
C TYR A 151 -8.52 -2.62 22.55
N ARG A 152 -8.58 -3.42 23.62
CA ARG A 152 -9.70 -4.32 23.91
C ARG A 152 -11.10 -3.67 23.80
N PRO A 153 -11.37 -2.50 24.42
CA PRO A 153 -12.70 -1.87 24.28
C PRO A 153 -12.99 -1.34 22.86
N ILE A 154 -11.95 -1.06 22.07
CA ILE A 154 -12.10 -0.61 20.68
C ILE A 154 -12.48 -1.80 19.79
N LEU A 155 -11.88 -2.97 20.02
CA LEU A 155 -12.28 -4.20 19.32
C LEU A 155 -13.73 -4.59 19.67
N ALA A 156 -14.16 -4.42 20.92
CA ALA A 156 -15.57 -4.60 21.30
C ALA A 156 -16.50 -3.61 20.55
N ALA A 157 -16.07 -2.36 20.33
CA ALA A 157 -16.81 -1.41 19.51
C ALA A 157 -16.88 -1.83 18.03
N ALA A 158 -15.82 -2.44 17.50
CA ALA A 158 -15.82 -3.01 16.14
C ALA A 158 -16.84 -4.14 16.02
N GLU A 159 -16.87 -5.06 16.99
CA GLU A 159 -17.87 -6.11 17.08
C GLU A 159 -19.29 -5.54 17.17
N GLN A 160 -19.55 -4.63 18.10
CA GLN A 160 -20.87 -4.02 18.27
C GLN A 160 -21.36 -3.33 16.99
N SER A 161 -20.49 -2.57 16.31
CA SER A 161 -20.88 -1.81 15.11
C SER A 161 -21.04 -2.68 13.86
N CYS A 162 -20.26 -3.77 13.72
CA CYS A 162 -20.32 -4.63 12.54
C CYS A 162 -21.26 -5.83 12.69
N ALA A 163 -21.60 -6.26 13.92
CA ALA A 163 -22.49 -7.41 14.13
C ALA A 163 -23.96 -7.12 13.75
N ARG A 164 -24.37 -5.84 13.76
CA ARG A 164 -25.71 -5.40 13.37
C ARG A 164 -25.59 -4.15 12.50
N PRO A 165 -25.20 -4.29 11.22
CA PRO A 165 -25.11 -3.14 10.34
C PRO A 165 -26.48 -2.48 10.22
N CYS A 166 -26.56 -1.20 10.55
CA CYS A 166 -27.75 -0.39 10.36
C CYS A 166 -27.58 0.44 9.08
N ARG A 167 -28.65 0.54 8.30
CA ARG A 167 -28.67 1.47 7.17
C ARG A 167 -28.48 2.90 7.69
N ASP A 168 -27.52 3.62 7.13
CA ASP A 168 -27.22 5.00 7.51
C ASP A 168 -27.54 6.01 6.38
N GLN A 169 -27.28 7.28 6.64
CA GLN A 169 -27.52 8.36 5.66
C GLN A 169 -26.69 8.22 4.36
N PHE A 170 -25.53 7.56 4.40
CA PHE A 170 -24.72 7.34 3.21
C PHE A 170 -25.34 6.24 2.32
N ASP A 171 -25.93 5.21 2.92
CA ASP A 171 -26.68 4.16 2.19
C ASP A 171 -27.98 4.70 1.61
N GLU A 172 -28.67 5.57 2.35
CA GLU A 172 -29.88 6.24 1.88
C GLU A 172 -29.63 7.16 0.69
N GLN A 173 -28.46 7.82 0.67
CA GLN A 173 -28.11 8.82 -0.34
C GLN A 173 -27.21 8.28 -1.45
N GLN A 174 -26.90 6.99 -1.47
CA GLN A 174 -25.95 6.38 -2.41
C GLN A 174 -26.25 6.75 -3.88
N ALA A 175 -27.51 6.64 -4.32
CA ALA A 175 -27.89 6.97 -5.69
C ALA A 175 -27.62 8.44 -6.05
N GLN A 176 -27.89 9.36 -5.12
CA GLN A 176 -27.60 10.79 -5.29
C GLN A 176 -26.09 11.04 -5.31
N THR A 177 -25.34 10.40 -4.43
CA THR A 177 -23.88 10.50 -4.37
C THR A 177 -23.25 10.01 -5.68
N ILE A 178 -23.67 8.86 -6.21
CA ILE A 178 -23.22 8.34 -7.52
C ILE A 178 -23.48 9.34 -8.63
N ALA A 179 -24.71 9.87 -8.73
CA ALA A 179 -25.05 10.85 -9.76
C ALA A 179 -24.16 12.10 -9.70
N ARG A 180 -23.85 12.56 -8.48
CA ARG A 180 -22.99 13.73 -8.28
C ARG A 180 -21.53 13.44 -8.57
N LEU A 181 -21.00 12.28 -8.16
CA LEU A 181 -19.63 11.86 -8.48
C LEU A 181 -19.42 11.75 -9.99
N LYS A 182 -20.40 11.20 -10.72
CA LYS A 182 -20.37 11.19 -12.20
C LYS A 182 -20.35 12.59 -12.80
N ALA A 183 -21.12 13.52 -12.24
CA ALA A 183 -21.21 14.89 -12.75
C ALA A 183 -19.90 15.69 -12.55
N ILE A 184 -19.08 15.34 -11.55
CA ILE A 184 -17.80 16.01 -11.26
C ILE A 184 -16.58 15.16 -11.63
N ALA A 185 -16.78 14.04 -12.32
CA ALA A 185 -15.70 13.21 -12.81
C ALA A 185 -14.88 14.00 -13.85
N PRO A 186 -13.55 13.91 -13.82
CA PRO A 186 -12.73 14.60 -14.81
C PRO A 186 -12.98 14.05 -16.21
N THR A 187 -13.16 14.94 -17.17
CA THR A 187 -13.39 14.62 -18.59
C THR A 187 -12.29 15.15 -19.52
N GLU A 188 -11.46 16.06 -19.03
CA GLU A 188 -10.29 16.60 -19.70
C GLU A 188 -9.11 16.69 -18.73
N THR A 189 -7.90 16.87 -19.29
CA THR A 189 -6.71 17.07 -18.48
C THR A 189 -6.84 18.36 -17.67
N GLY A 190 -6.45 18.29 -16.40
CA GLY A 190 -6.68 19.37 -15.44
C GLY A 190 -5.39 19.95 -14.87
N GLU A 191 -5.53 21.11 -14.23
CA GLU A 191 -4.49 21.70 -13.41
C GLU A 191 -5.08 22.30 -12.12
N LEU A 192 -4.42 22.03 -11.00
CA LEU A 192 -4.52 22.81 -9.78
C LEU A 192 -3.27 23.69 -9.67
N ASN A 193 -3.47 25.01 -9.54
CA ASN A 193 -2.40 25.99 -9.55
C ASN A 193 -2.56 26.93 -8.36
N SER A 194 -1.45 27.21 -7.68
CA SER A 194 -1.35 28.27 -6.70
C SER A 194 0.02 28.94 -6.82
N GLY A 195 0.11 29.96 -7.67
CA GLY A 195 1.33 30.75 -7.84
C GLY A 195 2.43 29.96 -8.55
N ASP A 196 3.50 29.63 -7.83
CA ASP A 196 4.65 28.88 -8.32
C ASP A 196 4.47 27.35 -8.23
N LYS A 197 3.40 26.89 -7.58
CA LYS A 197 3.10 25.46 -7.41
C LYS A 197 1.97 25.00 -8.32
N ARG A 198 2.17 23.86 -8.97
CA ARG A 198 1.26 23.28 -9.96
C ARG A 198 1.11 21.77 -9.75
N CYS A 199 -0.10 21.27 -9.90
CA CYS A 199 -0.36 19.84 -10.06
C CYS A 199 -1.15 19.61 -11.34
N LEU A 200 -0.52 18.90 -12.27
CA LEU A 200 -1.07 18.53 -13.58
C LEU A 200 -1.78 17.19 -13.46
N VAL A 201 -2.93 17.05 -14.11
CA VAL A 201 -3.82 15.90 -13.95
C VAL A 201 -4.13 15.26 -15.32
N PRO A 202 -3.29 14.33 -15.81
CA PRO A 202 -3.56 13.56 -17.02
C PRO A 202 -4.73 12.58 -16.83
N LEU A 203 -5.41 12.23 -17.92
CA LEU A 203 -6.46 11.21 -17.92
C LEU A 203 -6.08 9.93 -18.66
N THR A 204 -5.09 10.00 -19.55
CA THR A 204 -4.57 8.86 -20.31
C THR A 204 -3.06 8.71 -20.14
N VAL A 205 -2.52 7.54 -20.52
CA VAL A 205 -1.07 7.32 -20.53
C VAL A 205 -0.37 8.24 -21.54
N ALA A 206 -1.05 8.59 -22.65
CA ALA A 206 -0.52 9.53 -23.63
C ALA A 206 -0.39 10.94 -23.03
N ASP A 207 -1.43 11.43 -22.34
CA ASP A 207 -1.38 12.73 -21.66
C ASP A 207 -0.24 12.77 -20.63
N LEU A 208 -0.08 11.70 -19.84
CA LEU A 208 1.01 11.60 -18.88
C LEU A 208 2.37 11.67 -19.56
N ALA A 209 2.57 10.95 -20.66
CA ALA A 209 3.84 10.94 -21.38
C ALA A 209 4.17 12.33 -21.96
N ASP A 210 3.19 13.02 -22.53
CA ASP A 210 3.36 14.36 -23.10
C ASP A 210 3.63 15.42 -22.02
N LEU A 211 2.84 15.39 -20.93
CA LEU A 211 3.05 16.29 -19.79
C LEU A 211 4.40 16.04 -19.13
N TYR A 212 4.80 14.79 -18.95
CA TYR A 212 6.06 14.50 -18.27
C TYR A 212 7.27 14.83 -19.15
N SER A 213 7.16 14.69 -20.47
CA SER A 213 8.18 15.15 -21.41
C SER A 213 8.32 16.68 -21.41
N SER A 214 7.23 17.40 -21.22
CA SER A 214 7.20 18.87 -21.14
C SER A 214 7.67 19.40 -19.78
N HIS A 215 7.57 18.57 -18.74
CA HIS A 215 7.91 18.90 -17.35
C HIS A 215 8.78 17.80 -16.72
N PRO A 216 10.02 17.57 -17.22
CA PRO A 216 10.90 16.51 -16.71
C PRO A 216 11.21 16.63 -15.21
N GLU A 217 11.16 17.85 -14.66
CA GLU A 217 11.34 18.16 -13.24
C GLU A 217 10.18 17.70 -12.36
N ALA A 218 9.02 17.41 -12.95
CA ALA A 218 7.81 17.13 -12.20
C ALA A 218 7.92 15.84 -11.38
N ARG A 219 7.33 15.89 -10.18
CA ARG A 219 7.24 14.72 -9.29
C ARG A 219 5.93 13.99 -9.54
N LEU A 220 6.02 12.72 -9.91
CA LEU A 220 4.82 11.89 -10.10
C LEU A 220 4.16 11.60 -8.76
N LEU A 221 2.87 11.89 -8.68
CA LEU A 221 2.01 11.64 -7.52
C LEU A 221 1.00 10.55 -7.88
N ALA A 222 1.09 9.41 -7.21
CA ALA A 222 0.02 8.41 -7.16
C ALA A 222 -0.65 8.48 -5.78
N GLY A 223 -0.32 7.55 -4.88
CA GLY A 223 -0.84 7.52 -3.50
C GLY A 223 -0.23 8.54 -2.53
N GLY A 224 0.90 9.15 -2.87
CA GLY A 224 1.56 10.17 -2.05
C GLY A 224 2.26 9.67 -0.77
N THR A 225 2.18 8.38 -0.45
CA THR A 225 2.58 7.83 0.88
C THR A 225 4.07 7.96 1.21
N ASP A 226 4.96 8.15 0.22
CA ASP A 226 6.38 8.49 0.43
C ASP A 226 6.66 9.95 0.04
N LEU A 227 6.16 10.39 -1.12
CA LEU A 227 6.36 11.75 -1.64
C LEU A 227 5.87 12.84 -0.66
N ALA A 228 4.73 12.63 0.01
CA ALA A 228 4.18 13.61 0.93
C ALA A 228 5.07 13.86 2.15
N LEU A 229 5.94 12.91 2.52
CA LEU A 229 6.91 13.09 3.61
C LEU A 229 7.92 14.20 3.30
N GLU A 230 8.20 14.48 2.02
CA GLU A 230 9.00 15.65 1.63
C GLU A 230 8.36 16.95 2.11
N VAL A 231 7.03 17.06 2.04
CA VAL A 231 6.29 18.23 2.51
C VAL A 231 6.11 18.19 4.03
N THR A 232 5.66 17.06 4.59
CA THR A 232 5.21 16.99 5.98
C THR A 232 6.33 16.83 6.99
N GLN A 233 7.40 16.10 6.65
CA GLN A 233 8.52 15.83 7.56
C GLN A 233 9.76 16.66 7.21
N PHE A 234 9.99 16.90 5.92
CA PHE A 234 11.18 17.62 5.45
C PHE A 234 10.92 19.07 5.06
N HIS A 235 9.66 19.52 5.10
CA HIS A 235 9.24 20.90 4.77
C HIS A 235 9.75 21.39 3.40
N LYS A 236 9.83 20.49 2.43
CA LYS A 236 10.21 20.78 1.05
C LYS A 236 8.98 21.01 0.20
N ALA A 237 9.00 22.08 -0.59
CA ALA A 237 7.99 22.33 -1.61
C ALA A 237 8.18 21.39 -2.80
N LEU A 238 7.07 21.12 -3.51
CA LEU A 238 7.00 20.35 -4.74
C LEU A 238 6.43 21.30 -5.79
N PRO A 239 7.29 22.02 -6.56
CA PRO A 239 6.81 23.07 -7.46
C PRO A 239 5.90 22.53 -8.57
N VAL A 240 6.22 21.36 -9.12
CA VAL A 240 5.43 20.72 -10.17
C VAL A 240 5.20 19.26 -9.80
N MET A 241 3.93 18.86 -9.74
CA MET A 241 3.49 17.48 -9.60
C MET A 241 2.66 17.05 -10.81
N ILE A 242 2.67 15.74 -11.09
CA ILE A 242 1.73 15.12 -12.03
C ILE A 242 0.95 14.04 -11.27
N TYR A 243 -0.35 14.24 -11.06
CA TYR A 243 -1.22 13.29 -10.38
C TYR A 243 -1.75 12.23 -11.35
N VAL A 244 -1.30 10.99 -11.19
CA VAL A 244 -1.62 9.89 -12.12
C VAL A 244 -2.86 9.09 -11.73
N GLY A 245 -3.52 9.42 -10.62
CA GLY A 245 -4.64 8.64 -10.09
C GLY A 245 -5.89 8.63 -10.97
N HIS A 246 -5.98 9.51 -11.98
CA HIS A 246 -7.06 9.52 -12.98
C HIS A 246 -6.74 8.73 -14.26
N VAL A 247 -5.49 8.30 -14.46
CA VAL A 247 -5.10 7.47 -15.62
C VAL A 247 -5.60 6.05 -15.39
N ALA A 248 -6.66 5.66 -16.10
CA ALA A 248 -7.33 4.37 -15.89
C ALA A 248 -6.43 3.18 -16.21
N GLU A 249 -5.66 3.28 -17.29
CA GLU A 249 -4.77 2.23 -17.79
C GLU A 249 -3.65 1.89 -16.78
N LEU A 250 -3.24 2.85 -15.94
CA LEU A 250 -2.25 2.62 -14.89
C LEU A 250 -2.82 1.93 -13.65
N LYS A 251 -4.12 1.65 -13.61
CA LYS A 251 -4.80 0.98 -12.48
C LYS A 251 -5.37 -0.39 -12.86
N CYS A 252 -5.15 -0.84 -14.09
CA CYS A 252 -5.65 -2.11 -14.58
C CYS A 252 -4.81 -3.29 -14.06
N ILE A 253 -5.48 -4.41 -13.80
CA ILE A 253 -4.86 -5.71 -13.59
C ILE A 253 -5.39 -6.65 -14.68
N GLU A 254 -4.51 -7.20 -15.50
CA GLU A 254 -4.86 -8.17 -16.54
C GLU A 254 -4.18 -9.51 -16.26
N LYS A 255 -4.95 -10.59 -16.29
CA LYS A 255 -4.47 -11.95 -16.13
C LYS A 255 -4.40 -12.61 -17.51
N THR A 256 -3.19 -12.86 -17.99
CA THR A 256 -2.94 -13.59 -19.24
C THR A 256 -2.63 -15.06 -18.94
N ALA A 257 -2.42 -15.87 -19.99
CA ALA A 257 -2.02 -17.26 -19.83
C ALA A 257 -0.63 -17.43 -19.18
N THR A 258 0.26 -16.44 -19.29
CA THR A 258 1.68 -16.56 -18.90
C THR A 258 2.12 -15.59 -17.80
N HIS A 259 1.38 -14.50 -17.58
CA HIS A 259 1.70 -13.51 -16.55
C HIS A 259 0.48 -12.68 -16.11
N LEU A 260 0.58 -12.05 -14.94
CA LEU A 260 -0.22 -10.90 -14.54
C LEU A 260 0.44 -9.62 -15.06
N GLN A 261 -0.35 -8.69 -15.61
CA GLN A 261 0.04 -7.31 -15.86
C GLN A 261 -0.62 -6.42 -14.83
N ILE A 262 0.15 -5.67 -14.06
CA ILE A 262 -0.36 -4.78 -13.00
C ILE A 262 0.08 -3.36 -13.33
N GLY A 263 -0.88 -2.46 -13.54
CA GLY A 263 -0.62 -1.03 -13.74
C GLY A 263 0.10 -0.39 -12.54
N ALA A 264 0.98 0.57 -12.81
CA ALA A 264 1.85 1.15 -11.78
C ALA A 264 1.11 1.95 -10.69
N ALA A 265 -0.06 2.51 -11.01
CA ALA A 265 -0.89 3.29 -10.10
C ALA A 265 -1.94 2.42 -9.37
N THR A 266 -1.92 1.09 -9.53
CA THR A 266 -2.81 0.18 -8.80
C THR A 266 -2.49 0.20 -7.29
N PRO A 267 -3.45 0.55 -6.41
CA PRO A 267 -3.28 0.46 -4.97
C PRO A 267 -2.90 -0.95 -4.51
N LEU A 268 -2.13 -1.06 -3.43
CA LEU A 268 -1.71 -2.37 -2.90
C LEU A 268 -2.91 -3.22 -2.46
N THR A 269 -4.00 -2.61 -1.97
CA THR A 269 -5.24 -3.35 -1.66
C THR A 269 -5.90 -3.95 -2.88
N ASP A 270 -5.81 -3.31 -4.05
CA ASP A 270 -6.36 -3.85 -5.30
C ASP A 270 -5.48 -4.93 -5.90
N CYS A 271 -4.17 -4.88 -5.63
CA CYS A 271 -3.24 -5.94 -6.04
C CYS A 271 -3.46 -7.25 -5.27
N TYR A 272 -4.06 -7.19 -4.06
CA TYR A 272 -4.18 -8.33 -3.15
C TYR A 272 -4.85 -9.53 -3.81
N GLY A 273 -6.04 -9.36 -4.40
CA GLY A 273 -6.82 -10.50 -4.92
C GLY A 273 -6.05 -11.30 -5.98
N ALA A 274 -5.49 -10.60 -6.97
CA ALA A 274 -4.73 -11.23 -8.05
C ALA A 274 -3.42 -11.86 -7.56
N LEU A 275 -2.68 -11.20 -6.66
CA LEU A 275 -1.42 -11.72 -6.15
C LEU A 275 -1.61 -12.85 -5.14
N ASN A 276 -2.65 -12.81 -4.32
CA ASN A 276 -2.97 -13.86 -3.36
C ASN A 276 -3.44 -15.15 -4.05
N GLU A 277 -4.23 -15.03 -5.12
CA GLU A 277 -4.69 -16.18 -5.91
C GLU A 277 -3.50 -16.95 -6.53
N GLU A 278 -2.51 -16.23 -7.07
CA GLU A 278 -1.31 -16.84 -7.65
C GLU A 278 -0.27 -17.25 -6.60
N TYR A 279 -0.05 -16.38 -5.62
CA TYR A 279 1.03 -16.47 -4.65
C TYR A 279 0.50 -16.13 -3.25
N PRO A 280 -0.11 -17.10 -2.53
CA PRO A 280 -0.73 -16.86 -1.23
C PRO A 280 0.18 -16.20 -0.20
N ASP A 281 1.48 -16.53 -0.22
CA ASP A 281 2.48 -15.91 0.65
C ASP A 281 2.76 -14.43 0.32
N PHE A 282 2.62 -14.04 -0.96
CA PHE A 282 2.66 -12.64 -1.36
C PHE A 282 1.43 -11.92 -0.78
N GLY A 283 0.24 -12.48 -0.98
CA GLY A 283 -1.02 -11.96 -0.43
C GLY A 283 -0.96 -11.76 1.09
N ALA A 284 -0.53 -12.78 1.82
CA ALA A 284 -0.38 -12.73 3.27
C ALA A 284 0.62 -11.65 3.72
N LEU A 285 1.71 -11.44 2.98
CA LEU A 285 2.67 -10.38 3.29
C LEU A 285 2.08 -8.99 3.03
N LEU A 286 1.23 -8.81 2.01
CA LEU A 286 0.54 -7.55 1.76
C LEU A 286 -0.36 -7.12 2.93
N HIS A 287 -1.02 -8.04 3.63
CA HIS A 287 -1.78 -7.67 4.85
C HIS A 287 -0.90 -7.09 5.96
N ARG A 288 0.38 -7.47 5.99
CA ARG A 288 1.41 -6.95 6.91
C ARG A 288 2.19 -5.76 6.36
N PHE A 289 1.90 -5.33 5.13
CA PHE A 289 2.53 -4.18 4.50
C PHE A 289 1.88 -2.90 5.03
N ALA A 290 2.59 -2.13 5.85
CA ALA A 290 2.07 -0.88 6.43
C ALA A 290 0.68 -1.05 7.07
N SER A 291 -0.08 0.05 7.17
CA SER A 291 -1.48 0.05 7.56
C SER A 291 -2.44 -0.05 6.38
N LEU A 292 -3.71 -0.44 6.63
CA LEU A 292 -4.74 -0.46 5.59
C LEU A 292 -4.92 0.91 4.91
N GLN A 293 -4.82 2.00 5.69
CA GLN A 293 -4.91 3.37 5.20
C GLN A 293 -3.79 3.69 4.18
N ILE A 294 -2.58 3.21 4.45
CA ILE A 294 -1.46 3.32 3.50
C ILE A 294 -1.70 2.44 2.28
N ARG A 295 -2.14 1.18 2.45
CA ARG A 295 -2.37 0.26 1.33
C ARG A 295 -3.49 0.69 0.39
N ASN A 296 -4.49 1.42 0.91
CA ASN A 296 -5.62 1.92 0.13
C ASN A 296 -5.25 3.00 -0.89
N GLN A 297 -4.11 3.69 -0.71
CA GLN A 297 -3.62 4.69 -1.68
C GLN A 297 -2.22 4.40 -2.22
N GLY A 298 -1.32 3.83 -1.41
CA GLY A 298 0.02 3.42 -1.83
C GLY A 298 -0.06 2.38 -2.94
N THR A 299 0.71 2.59 -4.02
CA THR A 299 0.61 1.79 -5.24
C THR A 299 1.81 0.88 -5.41
N LEU A 300 1.64 -0.23 -6.15
CA LEU A 300 2.74 -1.16 -6.42
C LEU A 300 3.89 -0.48 -7.16
N GLY A 301 3.57 0.30 -8.21
CA GLY A 301 4.57 1.07 -8.95
C GLY A 301 5.23 2.16 -8.12
N GLY A 302 4.49 2.80 -7.20
CA GLY A 302 5.05 3.75 -6.24
C GLY A 302 6.04 3.10 -5.26
N ASN A 303 5.75 1.87 -4.82
CA ASN A 303 6.66 1.11 -3.96
C ASN A 303 7.97 0.76 -4.67
N ILE A 304 7.89 0.30 -5.93
CA ILE A 304 9.06 0.01 -6.77
C ILE A 304 9.82 1.31 -7.09
N GLY A 305 9.12 2.34 -7.53
CA GLY A 305 9.70 3.63 -7.92
C GLY A 305 10.43 4.36 -6.79
N ASN A 306 10.03 4.14 -5.53
CA ASN A 306 10.74 4.67 -4.37
C ASN A 306 12.14 4.05 -4.18
N ALA A 307 12.37 2.83 -4.68
CA ALA A 307 13.66 2.13 -4.58
C ALA A 307 14.22 2.10 -3.14
N SER A 308 13.33 1.89 -2.17
CA SER A 308 13.72 1.75 -0.78
C SER A 308 14.41 0.39 -0.55
N PRO A 309 15.56 0.33 0.14
CA PRO A 309 16.26 -0.93 0.41
C PRO A 309 15.45 -1.92 1.25
N ILE A 310 14.48 -1.39 1.99
CA ILE A 310 13.58 -2.08 2.93
C ILE A 310 12.15 -2.17 2.36
N GLY A 311 11.98 -1.92 1.05
CA GLY A 311 10.71 -2.15 0.38
C GLY A 311 10.35 -3.63 0.41
N ASP A 312 9.10 -3.93 0.75
CA ASP A 312 8.64 -5.30 0.95
C ASP A 312 8.23 -6.00 -0.35
N SER A 313 7.64 -5.31 -1.34
CA SER A 313 7.24 -5.96 -2.60
C SER A 313 8.39 -6.27 -3.57
N PRO A 314 9.45 -5.45 -3.71
CA PRO A 314 10.54 -5.72 -4.65
C PRO A 314 11.24 -7.07 -4.45
N PRO A 315 11.66 -7.50 -3.24
CA PRO A 315 12.31 -8.81 -3.10
C PRO A 315 11.39 -9.96 -3.52
N LEU A 316 10.09 -9.88 -3.22
CA LEU A 316 9.13 -10.89 -3.65
C LEU A 316 9.03 -10.95 -5.19
N LEU A 317 8.86 -9.80 -5.82
CA LEU A 317 8.77 -9.70 -7.28
C LEU A 317 10.06 -10.15 -7.98
N ILE A 318 11.24 -9.84 -7.44
CA ILE A 318 12.54 -10.29 -7.97
C ILE A 318 12.66 -11.82 -7.90
N ALA A 319 12.25 -12.44 -6.78
CA ALA A 319 12.25 -13.90 -6.65
C ALA A 319 11.26 -14.58 -7.62
N LEU A 320 10.22 -13.88 -8.04
CA LEU A 320 9.24 -14.32 -9.03
C LEU A 320 9.65 -14.04 -10.48
N ASP A 321 10.84 -13.49 -10.74
CA ASP A 321 11.28 -13.07 -12.08
C ASP A 321 10.37 -12.01 -12.73
N ALA A 322 9.85 -11.09 -11.91
CA ALA A 322 9.03 -10.01 -12.42
C ALA A 322 9.85 -9.05 -13.29
N GLN A 323 9.16 -8.41 -14.22
CA GLN A 323 9.72 -7.37 -15.08
C GLN A 323 8.99 -6.05 -14.86
N VAL A 324 9.67 -4.95 -15.14
CA VAL A 324 9.10 -3.60 -15.15
C VAL A 324 9.09 -3.04 -16.56
N VAL A 325 7.94 -2.53 -16.99
CA VAL A 325 7.80 -1.84 -18.28
C VAL A 325 7.86 -0.34 -18.00
N LEU A 326 8.88 0.29 -18.57
CA LEU A 326 9.13 1.72 -18.49
C LEU A 326 8.69 2.39 -19.80
N ARG A 327 8.09 3.57 -19.70
CA ARG A 327 7.63 4.36 -20.85
C ARG A 327 8.20 5.76 -20.83
N GLN A 328 8.66 6.22 -21.99
CA GLN A 328 9.09 7.59 -22.27
C GLN A 328 8.48 8.03 -23.62
N GLY A 329 7.61 9.03 -23.59
CA GLY A 329 6.85 9.45 -24.77
C GLY A 329 6.05 8.29 -25.38
N GLN A 330 6.34 7.95 -26.63
CA GLN A 330 5.73 6.83 -27.36
C GLN A 330 6.53 5.53 -27.27
N THR A 331 7.70 5.55 -26.62
CA THR A 331 8.60 4.41 -26.55
C THR A 331 8.44 3.66 -25.22
N GLN A 332 8.58 2.34 -25.28
CA GLN A 332 8.58 1.47 -24.12
C GLN A 332 9.84 0.62 -24.11
N ARG A 333 10.33 0.31 -22.92
CA ARG A 333 11.36 -0.71 -22.70
C ARG A 333 11.05 -1.52 -21.46
N THR A 334 11.50 -2.77 -21.46
CA THR A 334 11.29 -3.72 -20.37
C THR A 334 12.61 -4.09 -19.75
N LEU A 335 12.67 -4.10 -18.41
CA LEU A 335 13.81 -4.55 -17.63
C LEU A 335 13.39 -5.70 -16.71
N ALA A 336 14.30 -6.62 -16.42
CA ALA A 336 14.15 -7.46 -15.23
C ALA A 336 14.07 -6.55 -14.01
N LEU A 337 13.21 -6.87 -13.04
CA LEU A 337 12.99 -5.95 -11.92
C LEU A 337 14.25 -5.73 -11.09
N GLU A 338 15.13 -6.73 -10.97
CA GLU A 338 16.42 -6.56 -10.28
C GLU A 338 17.33 -5.52 -10.96
N ASP A 339 17.25 -5.36 -12.28
CA ASP A 339 18.07 -4.41 -13.04
C ASP A 339 17.53 -2.98 -12.97
N TYR A 340 16.31 -2.79 -12.44
CA TYR A 340 15.73 -1.47 -12.20
C TYR A 340 16.43 -0.73 -11.05
N PHE A 341 16.95 -1.45 -10.06
CA PHE A 341 17.60 -0.88 -8.87
C PHE A 341 19.11 -0.81 -9.07
N ILE A 342 19.66 0.41 -9.15
CA ILE A 342 21.09 0.61 -9.39
C ILE A 342 21.85 0.77 -8.07
N ASP A 343 21.35 1.62 -7.19
CA ASP A 343 21.94 1.91 -5.88
C ASP A 343 20.86 2.48 -4.93
N TYR A 344 21.23 2.87 -3.71
CA TYR A 344 20.34 3.43 -2.71
C TYR A 344 19.48 4.57 -3.28
N ARG A 345 18.17 4.31 -3.48
CA ARG A 345 17.20 5.24 -4.09
C ARG A 345 17.59 5.72 -5.50
N ILE A 346 18.47 4.99 -6.20
CA ILE A 346 18.84 5.26 -7.60
C ILE A 346 18.28 4.13 -8.48
N THR A 347 17.60 4.52 -9.56
CA THR A 347 16.92 3.58 -10.47
C THR A 347 17.44 3.73 -11.90
N ALA A 348 17.19 2.73 -12.74
CA ALA A 348 17.55 2.74 -14.16
C ALA A 348 16.67 3.66 -15.03
N ARG A 349 15.75 4.40 -14.40
CA ARG A 349 14.79 5.29 -15.05
C ARG A 349 15.49 6.48 -15.72
N GLN A 350 15.14 6.76 -16.96
CA GLN A 350 15.58 7.94 -17.71
C GLN A 350 14.72 9.17 -17.41
N ASP A 351 15.17 10.35 -17.86
CA ASP A 351 14.41 11.59 -17.72
C ASP A 351 13.04 11.47 -18.41
N SER A 352 12.00 11.94 -17.72
CA SER A 352 10.59 11.82 -18.15
C SER A 352 10.09 10.39 -18.40
N GLU A 353 10.83 9.38 -17.97
CA GLU A 353 10.40 7.99 -18.03
C GLU A 353 9.61 7.62 -16.77
N PHE A 354 8.58 6.79 -16.90
CA PHE A 354 7.77 6.31 -15.79
C PHE A 354 7.50 4.82 -15.88
N ILE A 355 7.21 4.20 -14.74
CA ILE A 355 6.74 2.81 -14.69
C ILE A 355 5.31 2.81 -15.21
N GLU A 356 5.06 2.12 -16.31
CA GLU A 356 3.71 1.94 -16.85
C GLU A 356 3.03 0.75 -16.18
N LYS A 357 3.72 -0.39 -16.14
CA LYS A 357 3.19 -1.64 -15.58
C LYS A 357 4.29 -2.58 -15.10
N ILE A 358 3.89 -3.51 -14.25
CA ILE A 358 4.69 -4.60 -13.71
C ILE A 358 4.17 -5.90 -14.32
N ILE A 359 5.09 -6.73 -14.82
CA ILE A 359 4.79 -8.05 -15.38
C ILE A 359 5.22 -9.08 -14.35
N VAL A 360 4.28 -9.86 -13.82
CA VAL A 360 4.55 -10.92 -12.83
C VAL A 360 4.22 -12.26 -13.47
N PRO A 361 5.18 -13.18 -13.62
CA PRO A 361 4.90 -14.53 -14.14
C PRO A 361 3.76 -15.23 -13.39
N ARG A 362 3.10 -16.19 -14.03
CA ARG A 362 2.07 -17.03 -13.40
C ARG A 362 2.73 -18.03 -12.46
N ALA A 363 2.01 -18.42 -11.41
CA ALA A 363 2.44 -19.55 -10.61
C ALA A 363 2.45 -20.84 -11.46
N SER A 364 3.48 -21.66 -11.25
CA SER A 364 3.57 -23.02 -11.81
C SER A 364 3.76 -24.00 -10.65
N ALA A 365 3.21 -25.20 -10.78
CA ALA A 365 3.39 -26.28 -9.82
C ALA A 365 4.85 -26.75 -9.71
N ASP A 366 5.67 -26.48 -10.73
CA ASP A 366 7.10 -26.81 -10.72
C ASP A 366 7.91 -25.92 -9.77
N TRP A 367 7.35 -24.77 -9.39
CA TRP A 367 8.01 -23.76 -8.57
C TRP A 367 7.36 -23.69 -7.19
N THR A 368 8.22 -23.62 -6.17
CA THR A 368 7.79 -23.45 -4.79
C THR A 368 8.19 -22.08 -4.31
N PHE A 369 7.21 -21.19 -4.16
CA PHE A 369 7.39 -19.85 -3.65
C PHE A 369 7.02 -19.73 -2.17
N ARG A 370 7.88 -19.09 -1.38
CA ARG A 370 7.58 -18.64 -0.01
C ARG A 370 8.15 -17.26 0.26
N ALA A 371 7.42 -16.49 1.06
CA ALA A 371 7.82 -15.14 1.47
C ALA A 371 7.70 -14.94 2.97
N TYR A 372 8.65 -14.19 3.53
CA TYR A 372 8.75 -13.95 4.96
C TYR A 372 9.12 -12.50 5.24
N LYS A 373 8.43 -11.92 6.22
CA LYS A 373 8.71 -10.60 6.78
C LYS A 373 9.00 -10.71 8.27
N VAL A 374 10.15 -10.19 8.68
CA VAL A 374 10.56 -10.07 10.08
C VAL A 374 10.73 -8.59 10.43
N SER A 375 10.05 -8.16 11.47
CA SER A 375 9.96 -6.78 11.97
C SER A 375 9.79 -6.81 13.50
N LYS A 376 9.86 -5.65 14.19
CA LYS A 376 9.71 -5.59 15.65
C LYS A 376 8.25 -5.74 16.08
N ARG A 377 7.32 -5.24 15.27
CA ARG A 377 5.88 -5.46 15.39
C ARG A 377 5.40 -6.27 14.19
N LEU A 378 4.37 -7.10 14.38
CA LEU A 378 3.83 -7.96 13.33
C LEU A 378 3.29 -7.15 12.14
N ASP A 379 2.51 -6.12 12.46
CA ASP A 379 1.81 -5.23 11.53
C ASP A 379 2.39 -3.81 11.55
N ASP A 380 2.18 -3.09 10.45
CA ASP A 380 2.50 -1.66 10.33
C ASP A 380 3.93 -1.31 10.77
N ASP A 381 4.89 -2.18 10.44
CA ASP A 381 6.29 -1.97 10.79
C ASP A 381 7.19 -2.23 9.59
N ILE A 382 8.32 -1.55 9.60
CA ILE A 382 9.32 -1.65 8.56
C ILE A 382 10.14 -2.92 8.78
N SER A 383 10.36 -3.67 7.71
CA SER A 383 11.12 -4.91 7.76
C SER A 383 12.54 -4.71 8.28
N ALA A 384 12.91 -5.54 9.26
CA ALA A 384 14.32 -5.84 9.55
C ALA A 384 14.89 -6.72 8.43
N VAL A 385 14.17 -7.78 8.05
CA VAL A 385 14.48 -8.64 6.90
C VAL A 385 13.19 -9.01 6.19
N CYS A 386 13.14 -8.76 4.89
CA CYS A 386 12.13 -9.33 3.99
C CYS A 386 12.85 -10.34 3.09
N ALA A 387 12.34 -11.57 3.01
CA ALA A 387 12.96 -12.66 2.25
C ALA A 387 11.92 -13.34 1.36
N ALA A 388 12.32 -13.63 0.12
CA ALA A 388 11.53 -14.41 -0.81
C ALA A 388 12.38 -15.53 -1.42
N PHE A 389 11.84 -16.74 -1.40
CA PHE A 389 12.47 -17.95 -1.92
C PHE A 389 11.55 -18.53 -2.99
N ASN A 390 12.09 -18.78 -4.18
CA ASN A 390 11.39 -19.44 -5.26
C ASN A 390 12.30 -20.50 -5.89
N LEU A 391 12.01 -21.78 -5.67
CA LEU A 391 12.87 -22.89 -6.12
C LEU A 391 12.09 -23.86 -7.00
N ARG A 392 12.78 -24.40 -8.01
CA ARG A 392 12.34 -25.57 -8.78
C ARG A 392 13.12 -26.79 -8.29
N ILE A 393 12.44 -27.73 -7.67
CA ILE A 393 13.03 -28.95 -7.11
C ILE A 393 12.46 -30.15 -7.86
N GLU A 394 13.33 -30.90 -8.53
CA GLU A 394 12.96 -32.06 -9.34
C GLU A 394 13.77 -33.27 -8.90
N ASP A 395 13.08 -34.38 -8.62
CA ASP A 395 13.69 -35.62 -8.10
C ASP A 395 14.59 -35.37 -6.87
N GLY A 396 14.16 -34.47 -5.99
CA GLY A 396 14.89 -34.07 -4.79
C GLY A 396 16.14 -33.23 -5.06
N VAL A 397 16.36 -32.75 -6.28
CA VAL A 397 17.49 -31.90 -6.66
C VAL A 397 17.01 -30.49 -6.99
N VAL A 398 17.67 -29.47 -6.45
CA VAL A 398 17.38 -28.07 -6.80
C VAL A 398 17.88 -27.80 -8.21
N ARG A 399 16.97 -27.57 -9.16
CA ARG A 399 17.30 -27.27 -10.56
C ARG A 399 17.54 -25.78 -10.75
N GLU A 400 16.69 -24.98 -10.14
CA GLU A 400 16.77 -23.52 -10.19
C GLU A 400 16.40 -22.93 -8.83
N ALA A 401 17.00 -21.79 -8.51
CA ALA A 401 16.73 -21.04 -7.31
C ALA A 401 16.77 -19.54 -7.62
N ARG A 402 15.74 -18.82 -7.18
CA ARG A 402 15.72 -17.36 -7.09
C ARG A 402 15.42 -16.96 -5.66
N ILE A 403 16.38 -16.30 -5.04
CA ILE A 403 16.33 -15.93 -3.63
C ILE A 403 16.66 -14.45 -3.53
N ALA A 404 15.74 -13.66 -2.98
CA ALA A 404 15.90 -12.22 -2.91
C ALA A 404 15.54 -11.69 -1.53
N PHE A 405 16.25 -10.64 -1.12
CA PHE A 405 16.11 -10.02 0.19
C PHE A 405 15.93 -8.50 0.10
N GLY A 406 15.10 -7.98 1.00
CA GLY A 406 15.03 -6.57 1.38
C GLY A 406 15.63 -6.37 2.78
N GLY A 407 16.25 -5.21 3.01
CA GLY A 407 16.93 -4.87 4.26
C GLY A 407 18.31 -5.52 4.43
N MET A 408 18.83 -6.20 3.42
CA MET A 408 20.14 -6.88 3.48
C MET A 408 21.25 -6.15 2.68
N ALA A 409 20.88 -5.19 1.84
CA ALA A 409 21.79 -4.38 1.03
C ALA A 409 21.22 -2.97 0.81
N ALA A 410 21.94 -2.12 0.05
CA ALA A 410 21.49 -0.78 -0.35
C ALA A 410 20.29 -0.79 -1.32
N ILE A 411 20.01 -1.95 -1.92
CA ILE A 411 18.88 -2.20 -2.82
C ILE A 411 18.25 -3.56 -2.47
N PRO A 412 17.00 -3.83 -2.87
CA PRO A 412 16.48 -5.19 -2.95
C PRO A 412 17.38 -6.03 -3.86
N LYS A 413 17.89 -7.16 -3.37
CA LYS A 413 18.99 -7.86 -4.05
C LYS A 413 18.84 -9.38 -3.97
N ARG A 414 19.25 -10.05 -5.05
CA ARG A 414 19.38 -11.51 -5.11
C ARG A 414 20.60 -12.04 -4.33
N ALA A 415 20.43 -13.20 -3.72
CA ALA A 415 21.47 -13.94 -3.01
C ALA A 415 22.13 -14.96 -3.96
N ARG A 416 22.96 -14.48 -4.89
CA ARG A 416 23.50 -15.31 -6.00
C ARG A 416 24.47 -16.38 -5.50
N ALA A 417 25.28 -16.09 -4.47
CA ALA A 417 26.15 -17.10 -3.87
C ALA A 417 25.33 -18.20 -3.18
N CYS A 418 24.27 -17.82 -2.44
CA CYS A 418 23.31 -18.76 -1.86
C CYS A 418 22.59 -19.60 -2.92
N GLU A 419 22.14 -19.00 -4.02
CA GLU A 419 21.52 -19.72 -5.14
C GLU A 419 22.51 -20.74 -5.76
N ALA A 420 23.76 -20.34 -6.02
CA ALA A 420 24.79 -21.21 -6.58
C ALA A 420 25.16 -22.38 -5.65
N ALA A 421 25.10 -22.18 -4.34
CA ALA A 421 25.31 -23.24 -3.36
C ALA A 421 24.20 -24.30 -3.35
N LEU A 422 22.98 -23.95 -3.79
CA LEU A 422 21.83 -24.85 -3.86
C LEU A 422 21.70 -25.57 -5.21
N VAL A 423 21.90 -24.85 -6.32
CA VAL A 423 21.65 -25.39 -7.66
C VAL A 423 22.53 -26.62 -7.94
N GLY A 424 21.88 -27.69 -8.41
CA GLY A 424 22.51 -28.99 -8.67
C GLY A 424 22.76 -29.85 -7.43
N LYS A 425 22.41 -29.38 -6.23
CA LYS A 425 22.50 -30.15 -4.98
C LYS A 425 21.17 -30.83 -4.67
N THR A 426 21.25 -31.97 -3.99
CA THR A 426 20.07 -32.65 -3.45
C THR A 426 19.61 -31.95 -2.17
N TRP A 427 18.29 -31.72 -2.09
CA TRP A 427 17.60 -30.89 -1.11
C TRP A 427 17.65 -31.51 0.29
N THR A 428 18.74 -31.25 1.00
CA THR A 428 19.07 -31.83 2.30
C THR A 428 19.54 -30.77 3.28
N GLN A 429 19.44 -31.05 4.58
CA GLN A 429 19.95 -30.15 5.61
C GLN A 429 21.41 -29.73 5.39
N ALA A 430 22.28 -30.65 4.93
CA ALA A 430 23.67 -30.32 4.63
C ALA A 430 23.82 -29.27 3.51
N SER A 431 23.03 -29.39 2.43
CA SER A 431 23.02 -28.39 1.35
C SER A 431 22.47 -27.03 1.82
N ILE A 432 21.48 -27.03 2.72
CA ILE A 432 20.92 -25.81 3.31
C ILE A 432 21.95 -25.08 4.16
N GLU A 433 22.73 -25.79 4.98
CA GLU A 433 23.75 -25.16 5.82
C GLU A 433 24.89 -24.55 4.98
N GLN A 434 25.26 -25.19 3.87
CA GLN A 434 26.21 -24.60 2.91
C GLN A 434 25.66 -23.33 2.27
N ALA A 435 24.39 -23.35 1.85
CA ALA A 435 23.73 -22.17 1.30
C ALA A 435 23.56 -21.04 2.33
N CYS A 436 23.31 -21.37 3.61
CA CYS A 436 23.27 -20.40 4.69
C CYS A 436 24.62 -19.69 4.87
N GLN A 437 25.74 -20.41 4.79
CA GLN A 437 27.08 -19.82 4.86
C GLN A 437 27.38 -18.92 3.65
N ALA A 438 26.90 -19.29 2.46
CA ALA A 438 27.08 -18.48 1.27
C ALA A 438 26.36 -17.11 1.33
N LEU A 439 25.35 -16.94 2.20
CA LEU A 439 24.72 -15.64 2.41
C LEU A 439 25.68 -14.57 2.96
N ASP A 440 26.76 -14.98 3.64
CA ASP A 440 27.83 -14.08 4.10
C ASP A 440 28.59 -13.43 2.94
N GLU A 441 28.65 -14.09 1.78
CA GLU A 441 29.27 -13.56 0.56
C GLU A 441 28.32 -12.60 -0.19
N ASP A 442 27.02 -12.84 -0.09
CA ASP A 442 25.99 -12.04 -0.78
C ASP A 442 25.75 -10.68 -0.10
N PHE A 443 25.86 -10.62 1.23
CA PHE A 443 25.38 -9.48 2.02
C PHE A 443 26.35 -9.02 3.11
N THR A 444 26.50 -7.71 3.21
CA THR A 444 27.13 -7.00 4.34
C THR A 444 26.14 -5.97 4.89
N PRO A 445 25.08 -6.40 5.59
CA PRO A 445 24.00 -5.52 6.00
C PRO A 445 24.48 -4.45 6.98
N LEU A 446 23.77 -3.32 7.03
CA LEU A 446 24.02 -2.24 7.98
C LEU A 446 23.23 -2.45 9.28
N SER A 447 23.83 -2.08 10.40
CA SER A 447 23.10 -1.93 11.67
C SER A 447 22.34 -0.61 11.68
N ASP A 448 21.08 -0.64 12.10
CA ASP A 448 20.26 0.56 12.30
C ASP A 448 19.27 0.37 13.46
N PHE A 449 18.34 1.31 13.62
CA PHE A 449 17.29 1.23 14.66
C PHE A 449 16.36 0.02 14.53
N ARG A 450 16.31 -0.66 13.39
CA ARG A 450 15.43 -1.80 13.14
C ARG A 450 16.09 -3.11 13.56
N ALA A 451 17.36 -3.30 13.19
CA ALA A 451 18.14 -4.48 13.56
C ALA A 451 19.64 -4.27 13.38
N SER A 452 20.44 -5.02 14.14
CA SER A 452 21.88 -5.11 13.91
C SER A 452 22.20 -5.95 12.66
N LYS A 453 23.38 -5.73 12.08
CA LYS A 453 23.87 -6.51 10.93
C LYS A 453 23.93 -8.02 11.22
N GLU A 454 24.36 -8.40 12.42
CA GLU A 454 24.46 -9.80 12.86
C GLU A 454 23.07 -10.44 12.97
N TYR A 455 22.10 -9.70 13.53
CA TYR A 455 20.72 -10.18 13.64
C TYR A 455 20.08 -10.39 12.26
N ARG A 456 20.30 -9.44 11.35
CA ARG A 456 19.79 -9.51 9.96
C ARG A 456 20.31 -10.75 9.25
N LEU A 457 21.63 -10.98 9.30
CA LEU A 457 22.26 -12.14 8.66
C LEU A 457 21.80 -13.47 9.27
N LEU A 458 21.79 -13.58 10.60
CA LEU A 458 21.30 -14.76 11.30
C LEU A 458 19.83 -15.04 10.96
N THR A 459 19.01 -13.99 10.86
CA THR A 459 17.61 -14.12 10.48
C THR A 459 17.46 -14.59 9.04
N ALA A 460 18.22 -14.04 8.09
CA ALA A 460 18.19 -14.50 6.69
C ALA A 460 18.52 -16.00 6.57
N GLN A 461 19.55 -16.47 7.27
CA GLN A 461 19.92 -17.89 7.35
C GLN A 461 18.79 -18.74 7.99
N ASN A 462 18.21 -18.27 9.09
CA ASN A 462 17.11 -18.98 9.75
C ASN A 462 15.83 -19.02 8.91
N LEU A 463 15.56 -18.00 8.09
CA LEU A 463 14.44 -18.02 7.15
C LEU A 463 14.65 -19.05 6.04
N LEU A 464 15.89 -19.25 5.57
CA LEU A 464 16.19 -20.34 4.63
C LEU A 464 16.03 -21.72 5.29
N ARG A 465 16.47 -21.89 6.54
CA ARG A 465 16.22 -23.12 7.32
C ARG A 465 14.73 -23.37 7.52
N LYS A 466 13.96 -22.33 7.84
CA LYS A 466 12.51 -22.38 7.98
C LYS A 466 11.83 -22.79 6.67
N TYR A 467 12.25 -22.23 5.54
CA TYR A 467 11.78 -22.62 4.21
C TYR A 467 12.00 -24.11 3.95
N PHE A 468 13.20 -24.64 4.25
CA PHE A 468 13.48 -26.07 4.15
C PHE A 468 12.53 -26.92 5.01
N ILE A 469 12.33 -26.55 6.28
CA ILE A 469 11.45 -27.26 7.21
C ILE A 469 10.00 -27.27 6.70
N GLU A 470 9.48 -26.13 6.25
CA GLU A 470 8.11 -26.01 5.72
C GLU A 470 7.86 -26.92 4.51
N LEU A 471 8.88 -27.18 3.68
CA LEU A 471 8.76 -28.09 2.54
C LEU A 471 8.90 -29.56 2.89
N GLN A 472 9.72 -29.90 3.90
CA GLN A 472 9.90 -31.27 4.37
C GLN A 472 8.78 -31.73 5.32
N SER A 473 8.16 -30.79 6.01
CA SER A 473 7.19 -31.04 7.07
C SER A 473 6.06 -30.01 7.01
N PRO A 474 5.18 -30.10 6.00
CA PRO A 474 4.16 -29.08 5.73
C PRO A 474 3.12 -28.91 6.84
N TYR A 475 3.06 -29.86 7.79
CA TYR A 475 2.16 -29.82 8.94
C TYR A 475 2.72 -29.04 10.15
N ILE A 476 3.99 -28.65 10.12
CA ILE A 476 4.60 -27.89 11.22
C ILE A 476 4.22 -26.42 11.05
N GLU A 477 3.52 -25.88 12.06
CA GLU A 477 3.29 -24.44 12.15
C GLU A 477 4.56 -23.71 12.55
N THR A 478 5.14 -22.99 11.61
CA THR A 478 6.38 -22.21 11.78
C THR A 478 6.11 -20.71 11.89
N ARG A 479 4.88 -20.26 11.63
CA ARG A 479 4.47 -18.85 11.60
C ARG A 479 3.75 -18.51 12.90
N VAL A 480 4.35 -17.68 13.73
CA VAL A 480 3.74 -17.16 14.95
C VAL A 480 2.93 -15.91 14.59
N THR A 481 1.68 -16.11 14.18
CA THR A 481 0.77 -15.03 13.77
C THR A 481 -0.29 -14.72 14.82
N ALA A 482 -0.42 -15.55 15.85
CA ALA A 482 -1.28 -15.32 17.01
C ALA A 482 -0.56 -15.74 18.29
N TYR A 483 -0.82 -15.03 19.38
CA TYR A 483 -0.51 -15.51 20.72
C TYR A 483 -1.70 -16.36 21.18
N VAL A 484 -1.45 -17.65 21.44
CA VAL A 484 -2.44 -18.56 22.05
C VAL A 484 -2.62 -18.24 23.52
#